data_AF-A0A3B1CRX5-F1
#
_entry.id   AF-A0A3B1CRX5-F1
#
_cell.length_a   1.000
_cell.length_b   1.000
_cell.length_c   1.000
_cell.angle_alpha   90.00
_cell.angle_beta   90.00
_cell.angle_gamma   90.00
#
_symmetry.space_group_name_H-M   'P 1'
#
loop_
_entity.id
_entity.type
_entity.pdbx_description
1 polymer ?
#
loop_
_entity_poly.entity_id
_entity_poly.type
_entity_poly.pdbx_seq_one_letter_code
_entity_poly.pdbx_strand_id
1 'polypeptide(L)' 'MRYIILGTAGHIDHGKSALVKALTGVDPDRLKEEKERGITIELGFADIHYPDDLCVGIVDVPGHERLVR' A
#
# COMPACT_ATOMS: atom_id res chain seq x y z
N MET A 1 16.03 16.81 3.99
CA MET A 1 15.12 15.66 3.84
C MET A 1 13.80 15.95 4.51
N ARG A 2 12.70 15.88 3.75
CA ARG A 2 11.32 15.98 4.24
C ARG A 2 10.65 14.62 4.14
N TYR A 3 9.84 14.27 5.14
CA TYR A 3 9.13 13.00 5.19
C TYR A 3 7.63 13.24 5.25
N ILE A 4 6.88 12.53 4.41
CA ILE A 4 5.42 12.50 4.43
C ILE A 4 4.99 11.03 4.49
N ILE A 5 4.01 10.72 5.34
CA ILE A 5 3.37 9.41 5.38
C ILE A 5 2.00 9.52 4.73
N LEU A 6 1.73 8.65 3.76
CA LEU A 6 0.48 8.56 3.02
C LEU A 6 -0.14 7.19 3.27
N GLY A 7 -1.34 7.17 3.85
CA GLY A 7 -2.13 5.94 3.98
C GLY A 7 -3.08 5.77 2.80
N THR A 8 -3.16 4.58 2.21
CA THR A 8 -4.24 4.25 1.27
C THR A 8 -5.50 3.89 2.05
N ALA A 9 -6.66 4.24 1.52
CA ALA A 9 -7.95 3.85 2.09
C ALA A 9 -8.94 3.63 0.95
N GLY A 10 -9.90 2.72 1.17
CA GLY A 10 -10.90 2.37 0.16
C GLY A 10 -11.39 0.94 0.30
N HIS A 11 -12.54 0.66 -0.31
CA HIS A 11 -13.19 -0.64 -0.27
C HIS A 11 -12.29 -1.77 -0.82
N ILE A 12 -12.59 -3.01 -0.46
CA ILE A 12 -11.94 -4.20 -1.03
C ILE A 12 -12.05 -4.18 -2.56
N ASP A 13 -11.04 -4.69 -3.25
CA ASP A 13 -10.94 -4.80 -4.72
C ASP A 13 -11.01 -3.49 -5.52
N HIS A 14 -10.92 -2.33 -4.87
CA HIS A 14 -10.85 -1.03 -5.54
C HIS A 14 -9.42 -0.63 -5.97
N GLY A 15 -8.51 -1.60 -6.08
CA GLY A 15 -7.18 -1.39 -6.69
C GLY A 15 -6.17 -0.60 -5.86
N LYS A 16 -6.32 -0.52 -4.53
CA LYS A 16 -5.36 0.19 -3.64
C LYS A 16 -3.93 -0.33 -3.82
N SER A 17 -3.73 -1.64 -3.65
CA SER A 17 -2.43 -2.31 -3.77
C SER A 17 -1.84 -2.19 -5.17
N ALA A 18 -2.71 -2.27 -6.20
CA ALA A 18 -2.32 -2.05 -7.59
C ALA A 18 -1.84 -0.61 -7.84
N LEU A 19 -2.49 0.39 -7.24
CA LEU A 19 -2.06 1.79 -7.30
C LEU A 19 -0.70 2.00 -6.63
N VAL A 20 -0.49 1.43 -5.43
CA VAL A 20 0.80 1.50 -4.73
C VAL A 20 1.92 0.90 -5.60
N LYS A 21 1.68 -0.28 -6.18
CA LYS A 21 2.64 -0.92 -7.09
C LYS A 21 2.92 -0.10 -8.35
N ALA A 22 1.90 0.51 -8.94
CA ALA A 22 2.08 1.36 -10.11
C ALA A 22 2.89 2.63 -9.80
N LEU A 23 2.72 3.22 -8.61
CA LEU A 23 3.42 4.45 -8.19
C LEU A 23 4.84 4.20 -7.71
N THR A 24 5.07 3.09 -7.00
CA THR A 24 6.34 2.82 -6.29
C THR A 24 7.19 1.73 -6.93
N GLY A 25 6.59 0.88 -7.77
CA GLY A 25 7.20 -0.37 -8.23
C GLY A 25 7.24 -1.48 -7.16
N VAL A 26 6.84 -1.18 -5.93
CA VAL A 26 6.83 -2.12 -4.80
C VAL A 26 5.47 -2.79 -4.70
N ASP A 27 5.46 -4.11 -4.65
CA ASP A 27 4.25 -4.90 -4.39
C ASP A 27 3.97 -4.91 -2.87
N PRO A 28 2.89 -4.26 -2.39
CA PRO A 28 2.63 -4.17 -0.94
C PRO A 28 2.14 -5.50 -0.36
N ASP A 29 1.50 -6.36 -1.17
CA ASP A 29 1.04 -7.69 -0.78
C ASP A 29 2.25 -8.65 -0.74
N ARG A 30 2.63 -9.08 0.45
CA ARG A 30 3.85 -9.89 0.68
C ARG A 30 3.52 -11.35 0.94
N LEU A 31 2.33 -11.65 1.46
CA LEU A 31 1.93 -13.01 1.77
C LEU A 31 1.50 -13.73 0.51
N LYS A 32 1.82 -15.03 0.44
CA LYS A 32 1.36 -15.88 -0.66
C LYS A 32 -0.18 -15.92 -0.72
N GLU A 33 -0.82 -15.95 0.44
CA GLU A 33 -2.27 -15.95 0.58
C GLU A 33 -2.92 -14.68 0.02
N GLU A 34 -2.33 -13.50 0.24
CA GLU A 34 -2.82 -12.23 -0.31
C GLU A 34 -2.88 -12.29 -1.83
N LYS A 35 -1.82 -12.81 -2.45
CA LYS A 35 -1.72 -12.95 -3.91
C LYS A 35 -2.65 -14.00 -4.48
N GLU A 36 -2.83 -15.12 -3.79
CA GLU A 36 -3.72 -16.20 -4.21
C GLU A 36 -5.19 -15.80 -4.10
N ARG A 37 -5.54 -14.99 -3.09
CA ARG A 37 -6.93 -14.58 -2.82
C ARG A 37 -7.29 -13.22 -3.41
N GLY A 38 -6.31 -12.42 -3.84
CA GLY A 38 -6.52 -11.06 -4.35
C GLY A 38 -6.97 -10.08 -3.27
N ILE A 39 -6.64 -10.32 -2.00
CA ILE A 39 -7.04 -9.48 -0.86
C ILE A 39 -5.81 -9.10 -0.04
N THR A 40 -5.78 -7.86 0.45
CA THR A 40 -4.78 -7.40 1.42
C THR A 40 -5.18 -7.85 2.82
N ILE A 41 -4.29 -8.57 3.52
CA ILE A 41 -4.54 -9.13 4.85
C ILE A 41 -3.81 -8.30 5.91
N GLU A 42 -2.58 -7.89 5.64
CA GLU A 42 -1.75 -7.07 6.52
C GLU A 42 -1.45 -5.69 5.94
N LEU A 43 -0.86 -4.81 6.75
CA LEU A 43 -0.41 -3.51 6.26
C LEU A 43 0.78 -3.69 5.30
N GLY A 44 0.64 -3.14 4.09
CA GLY A 44 1.70 -3.06 3.11
C GLY A 44 2.51 -1.77 3.26
N PHE A 45 3.79 -1.81 2.86
CA PHE A 45 4.68 -0.65 2.93
C PHE A 45 5.47 -0.48 1.65
N ALA A 46 5.53 0.76 1.17
CA ALA A 46 6.31 1.20 0.02
C ALA A 46 6.79 2.64 0.22
N ASP A 47 7.67 3.12 -0.65
CA ASP A 47 8.18 4.49 -0.58
C ASP A 47 8.45 5.07 -1.98
N ILE A 48 8.43 6.40 -2.07
CA ILE A 48 8.80 7.16 -3.27
C ILE A 48 9.82 8.22 -2.87
N HIS A 49 10.93 8.26 -3.61
CA HIS A 49 12.00 9.22 -3.43
C HIS A 49 11.96 10.27 -4.55
N TYR A 50 11.73 11.53 -4.20
CA TYR A 50 11.72 12.64 -5.15
C TYR A 50 13.05 13.40 -5.16
N PRO A 51 13.42 14.07 -6.28
CA PRO A 51 14.68 14.81 -6.40
C PRO A 51 14.84 16.01 -5.47
N ASP A 52 13.76 16.52 -4.87
CA ASP A 52 13.75 17.69 -3.97
C ASP A 52 13.90 17.31 -2.48
N ASP A 53 14.59 16.19 -2.21
CA ASP A 53 14.79 15.59 -0.89
C ASP A 53 13.48 15.26 -0.15
N LEU A 54 12.37 15.05 -0.87
CA LEU A 54 11.11 14.56 -0.32
C LEU A 54 11.06 13.03 -0.42
N CYS A 55 10.84 12.38 0.72
CA CYS A 55 10.53 10.96 0.81
C CYS A 55 9.06 10.80 1.23
N VAL A 56 8.29 10.06 0.44
CA VAL A 56 6.90 9.72 0.74
C VAL A 56 6.83 8.25 1.09
N GLY A 57 6.58 7.94 2.36
CA GLY A 57 6.26 6.59 2.81
C GLY A 57 4.78 6.30 2.58
N ILE A 58 4.47 5.17 1.97
CA ILE A 58 3.11 4.72 1.68
C ILE A 58 2.78 3.52 2.55
N VAL A 59 1.64 3.60 3.24
CA VAL A 59 1.06 2.51 4.02
C VAL A 59 -0.20 2.02 3.29
N ASP A 60 -0.15 0.82 2.75
CA ASP A 60 -1.31 0.18 2.13
C ASP A 60 -2.17 -0.50 3.20
N VAL A 61 -3.44 -0.11 3.29
CA VAL A 61 -4.35 -0.57 4.36
C VAL A 61 -5.36 -1.58 3.80
N PRO A 62 -5.67 -2.67 4.52
CA PRO A 62 -6.70 -3.62 4.10
C PRO A 62 -8.06 -2.93 3.94
N GLY A 63 -8.75 -3.23 2.84
CA GLY A 63 -10.08 -2.67 2.55
C GLY A 63 -11.25 -3.51 3.06
N HIS A 64 -10.98 -4.70 3.58
CA HIS A 64 -12.01 -5.61 4.07
C HIS A 64 -12.38 -5.23 5.51
N GLU A 65 -13.68 -5.02 5.78
CA GLU A 65 -14.17 -4.54 7.09
C GLU A 65 -13.71 -5.40 8.27
N ARG A 66 -13.68 -6.73 8.11
CA ARG A 66 -13.17 -7.68 9.14
C ARG A 66 -11.67 -7.57 9.45
N LEU A 67 -10.90 -6.88 8.60
CA LEU A 67 -9.44 -6.70 8.71
C LEU A 67 -9.07 -5.28 9.14
N VAL A 68 -10.03 -4.35 9.13
CA VAL A 68 -9.87 -3.01 9.71
C VAL A 68 -10.30 -3.08 11.19
N ARG A 69 -9.40 -2.70 12.10
CA ARG A 69 -9.68 -2.61 13.55
C ARG A 69 -9.65 -1.17 14.03
#